data_AF-A0A0H5Q2B8-F1
#
_entry.id   AF-A0A0H5Q2B8-F1
#
_cell.length_a   1.000
_cell.length_b   1.000
_cell.length_c   1.000
_cell.angle_alpha   90.00
_cell.angle_beta   90.00
_cell.angle_gamma   90.00
#
_symmetry.space_group_name_H-M   'P 1'
#
loop_
_entity.id
_entity.type
_entity.pdbx_description
1 polymer ?
#
loop_
_entity_poly.entity_id
_entity_poly.type
_entity_poly.pdbx_seq_one_letter_code
_entity_poly.pdbx_strand_id
1 'polypeptide(L)'
;MATKLKRISVCIPQEVEHALNQLRDVSGIAPASFVTSLVAEALPVIQAMVQAHSSLKTDQAEAFDVMASVLAKALHQGSEAQLELIDASRKVRRTSGRPKVSRND
;
A
#
# COMPACT_ATOMS: atom_id res chain seq x y z
N MET A 1 -17.30 -12.29 20.11
CA MET A 1 -15.89 -12.72 20.26
C MET A 1 -15.04 -11.50 20.60
N ALA A 2 -14.29 -11.54 21.71
CA ALA A 2 -13.32 -10.50 22.01
C ALA A 2 -12.09 -10.68 21.11
N THR A 3 -11.79 -9.70 20.27
CA THR A 3 -10.60 -9.73 19.42
C THR A 3 -9.37 -9.42 20.29
N LYS A 4 -8.25 -10.14 20.08
CA LYS A 4 -6.97 -9.83 20.75
C LYS A 4 -6.29 -8.56 20.22
N LEU A 5 -6.90 -7.90 19.23
CA LEU A 5 -6.36 -6.73 18.56
C LEU A 5 -6.54 -5.47 19.43
N LYS A 6 -5.54 -4.59 19.40
CA LYS A 6 -5.61 -3.30 20.07
C LYS A 6 -6.54 -2.36 19.30
N ARG A 7 -7.37 -1.60 20.04
CA ARG A 7 -8.27 -0.59 19.46
C ARG A 7 -7.56 0.76 19.48
N ILE A 8 -7.65 1.47 18.38
CA ILE A 8 -7.23 2.86 18.23
C ILE A 8 -8.42 3.62 17.67
N SER A 9 -8.81 4.70 18.34
CA SER A 9 -9.82 5.64 17.84
C SER A 9 -9.11 6.83 17.22
N VAL A 10 -9.48 7.17 15.99
CA VAL A 10 -8.90 8.29 15.23
C VAL A 10 -10.01 9.22 14.77
N CYS A 11 -9.73 10.52 14.78
CA CYS A 11 -10.56 11.52 14.10
C CYS A 11 -9.93 11.77 12.74
N ILE A 12 -10.74 11.71 11.68
CA ILE A 12 -10.28 11.94 10.30
C ILE A 12 -11.02 13.14 9.70
N PRO A 13 -10.39 13.88 8.77
CA PRO A 13 -11.07 14.92 7.99
C PRO A 13 -12.23 14.36 7.16
N GLN A 14 -13.22 15.21 6.87
CA GLN A 14 -14.43 14.81 6.13
C GLN A 14 -14.10 14.32 4.70
N GLU A 15 -13.08 14.89 4.06
CA GLU A 15 -12.65 14.50 2.73
C GLU A 15 -12.11 13.05 2.71
N VAL A 16 -11.41 12.66 3.77
CA VAL A 16 -10.87 11.30 3.94
C VAL A 16 -12.01 10.32 4.18
N GLU A 17 -12.96 10.66 5.03
CA GLU A 17 -14.17 9.86 5.26
C GLU A 17 -14.92 9.61 3.95
N HIS A 18 -15.11 10.66 3.14
CA HIS A 18 -15.79 10.56 1.85
C HIS A 18 -15.08 9.60 0.90
N ALA A 19 -13.76 9.72 0.75
CA ALA A 19 -12.97 8.83 -0.11
C ALA A 19 -13.03 7.36 0.35
N LEU A 20 -12.97 7.12 1.66
CA LEU A 20 -13.10 5.77 2.22
C LEU A 20 -14.48 5.16 1.98
N ASN A 21 -15.53 5.97 2.08
CA ASN A 21 -16.90 5.54 1.78
C ASN A 21 -17.05 5.20 0.29
N GLN A 22 -16.51 6.02 -0.63
CA GLN A 22 -16.51 5.71 -2.05
C GLN A 22 -15.75 4.41 -2.36
N LEU A 23 -14.60 4.19 -1.73
CA LEU A 23 -13.84 2.95 -1.88
C LEU A 23 -14.69 1.73 -1.50
N ARG A 24 -15.42 1.81 -0.38
CA ARG A 24 -16.34 0.75 0.03
C ARG A 24 -17.43 0.51 -1.02
N ASP A 25 -18.01 1.57 -1.56
CA ASP A 25 -19.14 1.45 -2.49
C ASP A 25 -18.69 0.80 -3.81
N VAL A 26 -17.46 1.04 -4.27
CA VAL A 26 -16.92 0.48 -5.52
C VAL A 26 -16.32 -0.93 -5.33
N SER A 27 -15.62 -1.17 -4.22
CA SER A 27 -14.85 -2.41 -4.01
C SER A 27 -15.50 -3.41 -3.05
N GLY A 28 -16.50 -2.99 -2.27
CA GLY A 28 -17.09 -3.76 -1.17
C GLY A 28 -16.20 -3.86 0.07
N ILE A 29 -15.00 -3.27 0.07
CA ILE A 29 -14.05 -3.35 1.18
C ILE A 29 -14.48 -2.41 2.31
N ALA A 30 -14.56 -2.92 3.53
CA ALA A 30 -14.88 -2.10 4.69
C ALA A 30 -13.75 -1.07 4.97
N PRO A 31 -14.06 0.22 5.19
CA PRO A 31 -13.07 1.27 5.44
C PRO A 31 -12.07 0.93 6.54
N ALA A 32 -12.54 0.38 7.66
CA ALA A 32 -11.68 0.00 8.78
C ALA A 32 -10.68 -1.12 8.40
N SER A 33 -11.09 -2.07 7.55
CA SER A 33 -10.20 -3.12 7.06
C SER A 33 -9.13 -2.54 6.15
N PHE A 34 -9.53 -1.65 5.23
CA PHE A 34 -8.59 -0.97 4.33
C PHE A 34 -7.56 -0.16 5.11
N VAL A 35 -8.00 0.67 6.07
CA VAL A 35 -7.10 1.47 6.92
C VAL A 35 -6.16 0.57 7.72
N THR A 36 -6.65 -0.55 8.26
CA THR A 36 -5.81 -1.48 9.01
C THR A 36 -4.72 -2.08 8.12
N SER A 37 -5.06 -2.51 6.91
CA SER A 37 -4.09 -3.05 5.95
C SER A 37 -3.07 -1.99 5.54
N LEU A 38 -3.53 -0.77 5.21
CA LEU A 38 -2.67 0.34 4.82
C LEU A 38 -1.65 0.70 5.92
N VAL A 39 -2.10 0.77 7.18
CA VAL A 39 -1.21 1.06 8.32
C VAL A 39 -0.23 -0.09 8.58
N ALA A 40 -0.67 -1.35 8.39
CA ALA A 40 0.22 -2.51 8.51
C ALA A 40 1.31 -2.52 7.42
N GLU A 41 0.97 -2.15 6.19
CA GLU A 41 1.92 -1.99 5.08
C GLU A 41 2.88 -0.82 5.33
N ALA A 42 2.41 0.25 5.97
CA ALA A 42 3.23 1.41 6.32
C ALA A 42 4.17 1.17 7.53
N LEU A 43 4.14 0.00 8.17
CA LEU A 43 4.94 -0.29 9.37
C LEU A 43 6.46 0.01 9.21
N PRO A 44 7.13 -0.33 8.08
CA PRO A 44 8.55 -0.02 7.91
C PRO A 44 8.83 1.49 7.93
N VAL A 45 7.93 2.29 7.36
CA VAL A 45 8.03 3.75 7.35
C VAL A 45 7.84 4.30 8.77
N ILE A 46 6.84 3.79 9.50
CA ILE A 46 6.60 4.19 10.89
C ILE A 46 7.83 3.89 11.76
N GLN A 47 8.43 2.70 11.61
CA GLN A 47 9.65 2.31 12.33
C GLN A 47 10.83 3.21 11.98
N ALA A 48 11.01 3.54 10.70
CA ALA A 48 12.05 4.47 10.25
C ALA A 48 11.87 5.87 10.83
N MET A 49 10.63 6.38 10.88
CA MET A 49 10.35 7.68 11.48
C MET A 49 10.65 7.69 12.98
N VAL A 50 10.31 6.61 13.69
CA VAL A 50 10.66 6.44 15.12
C VAL A 50 12.17 6.43 15.29
N GLN A 51 12.91 5.66 14.48
CA GLN A 51 14.36 5.59 14.55
C GLN A 51 15.01 6.94 14.24
N ALA A 52 14.57 7.62 13.18
CA ALA A 52 15.06 8.95 12.83
C ALA A 52 14.76 9.98 13.94
N HIS A 53 13.57 9.96 14.54
CA HIS A 53 13.24 10.84 15.67
C HIS A 53 14.03 10.53 16.94
N SER A 54 14.37 9.26 17.19
CA SER A 54 15.29 8.91 18.28
C SER A 54 16.72 9.38 18.01
N SER A 55 17.20 9.27 16.76
CA SER A 55 18.53 9.74 16.35
C SER A 55 18.63 11.26 16.31
N LEU A 56 17.57 12.00 16.00
CA LEU A 56 17.56 13.48 16.04
C LEU A 56 17.93 14.05 17.41
N LYS A 57 17.74 13.30 18.50
CA LYS A 57 18.16 13.69 19.86
C LYS A 57 19.67 13.53 20.09
N THR A 58 20.37 12.84 19.18
CA THR A 58 21.77 12.41 19.32
C THR A 58 22.65 12.95 18.19
N ASP A 59 22.23 12.79 16.92
CA ASP A 59 22.89 13.28 15.71
C ASP A 59 21.86 13.43 14.55
N GLN A 60 21.75 14.63 13.98
CA GLN A 60 20.80 14.90 12.90
C GLN A 60 21.19 14.23 11.57
N ALA A 61 22.48 14.01 11.31
CA ALA A 61 22.94 13.40 10.07
C ALA A 61 22.47 11.94 9.95
N GLU A 62 22.55 11.19 11.05
CA GLU A 62 22.10 9.80 11.13
C GLU A 62 20.60 9.65 10.84
N ALA A 63 19.79 10.61 11.32
CA ALA A 63 18.35 10.62 11.07
C ALA A 63 18.02 10.79 9.57
N PHE A 64 18.75 11.64 8.86
CA PHE A 64 18.59 11.82 7.41
C PHE A 64 19.02 10.57 6.64
N ASP A 65 20.10 9.91 7.04
CA ASP A 65 20.56 8.66 6.40
C ASP A 65 19.53 7.53 6.55
N VAL A 66 18.92 7.38 7.74
CA VAL A 66 17.84 6.41 7.98
C VAL A 66 16.64 6.70 7.08
N MET A 67 16.22 7.96 6.96
CA MET A 67 15.11 8.35 6.09
C MET A 67 15.43 8.11 4.61
N ALA A 68 16.63 8.45 4.16
CA ALA A 68 17.09 8.21 2.79
C ALA A 68 17.11 6.72 2.44
N SER A 69 17.57 5.87 3.36
CA SER A 69 17.55 4.41 3.17
C SER A 69 16.15 3.85 2.98
N VAL A 70 15.18 4.36 3.74
CA VAL A 70 13.78 3.90 3.68
C VAL A 70 13.10 4.36 2.39
N LEU A 71 13.36 5.60 1.97
CA LEU A 71 12.92 6.11 0.66
C LEU A 71 13.50 5.29 -0.50
N ALA A 72 14.80 4.97 -0.46
CA ALA A 72 15.44 4.16 -1.49
C ALA A 72 14.81 2.76 -1.59
N LYS A 73 14.51 2.12 -0.44
CA LYS A 73 13.81 0.82 -0.41
C LYS A 73 12.40 0.91 -0.98
N ALA A 74 11.64 1.95 -0.62
CA ALA A 74 10.30 2.16 -1.13
C ALA A 74 10.27 2.40 -2.65
N LEU A 75 11.23 3.18 -3.18
CA LEU A 75 11.39 3.39 -4.62
C LEU A 75 11.72 2.09 -5.36
N HIS A 76 12.60 1.27 -4.79
CA HIS A 76 12.96 -0.01 -5.38
C HIS A 76 11.75 -0.96 -5.44
N GLN A 77 11.02 -1.11 -4.34
CA GLN A 77 9.79 -1.93 -4.29
C GLN A 77 8.71 -1.41 -5.25
N GLY A 78 8.55 -0.09 -5.37
CA GLY A 78 7.61 0.51 -6.33
C GLY A 78 7.98 0.21 -7.78
N SER A 79 9.28 0.25 -8.11
CA SER A 79 9.78 -0.11 -9.45
C SER A 79 9.53 -1.58 -9.78
N GLU A 80 9.68 -2.49 -8.82
CA GLU A 80 9.39 -3.91 -9.02
C GLU A 80 7.89 -4.13 -9.28
N ALA A 81 7.01 -3.53 -8.44
CA ALA A 81 5.57 -3.62 -8.63
C ALA A 81 5.11 -3.06 -9.99
N GLN A 82 5.75 -2.00 -10.49
CA GLN A 82 5.47 -1.46 -11.82
C GLN A 82 5.80 -2.47 -12.93
N LEU A 83 6.93 -3.17 -12.83
CA LEU A 83 7.32 -4.20 -13.80
C LEU A 83 6.32 -5.37 -13.80
N GLU A 84 5.88 -5.81 -12.62
CA GLU A 84 4.87 -6.86 -12.48
C GLU A 84 3.53 -6.47 -13.15
N LEU A 85 3.09 -5.22 -12.99
CA LEU A 85 1.89 -4.71 -13.64
C LEU A 85 2.02 -4.67 -15.17
N ILE A 86 3.19 -4.27 -15.68
CA ILE A 86 3.46 -4.29 -17.13
C ILE A 86 3.34 -5.72 -17.66
N ASP A 87 3.92 -6.70 -16.97
CA ASP A 87 3.86 -8.11 -17.37
C ASP A 87 2.46 -8.71 -17.25
N ALA A 88 1.71 -8.36 -16.19
CA ALA A 88 0.31 -8.73 -16.05
C ALA A 88 -0.53 -8.16 -17.20
N SER A 89 -0.32 -6.89 -17.59
CA SER A 89 -1.03 -6.27 -18.71
C SER A 89 -0.72 -6.97 -20.05
N ARG A 90 0.56 -7.33 -20.26
CA ARG A 90 1.00 -8.08 -21.46
C ARG A 90 0.34 -9.46 -21.52
N LYS A 91 0.21 -10.13 -20.37
CA LYS A 91 -0.47 -11.43 -20.26
C LYS A 91 -1.95 -11.33 -20.62
N VAL A 92 -2.66 -10.32 -20.09
CA VAL A 92 -4.08 -10.06 -20.42
C VAL A 92 -4.28 -9.79 -21.91
N ARG A 93 -3.43 -8.94 -22.52
CA ARG A 93 -3.51 -8.67 -23.97
C ARG A 93 -3.28 -9.92 -24.83
N ARG A 94 -2.40 -10.82 -24.38
CA ARG A 94 -2.13 -12.09 -25.07
C ARG A 94 -3.28 -13.09 -24.96
N THR A 95 -4.00 -13.11 -23.84
CA THR A 95 -5.13 -14.02 -23.65
C THR A 95 -6.43 -13.52 -24.30
N SER A 96 -6.63 -12.21 -24.42
CA SER A 96 -7.79 -11.62 -25.11
C SER A 96 -7.74 -11.73 -26.64
N GLY A 97 -6.60 -12.12 -27.22
CA GLY A 97 -6.36 -12.16 -28.67
C GLY A 97 -6.53 -13.51 -29.37
N ARG A 98 -7.05 -14.56 -28.71
CA ARG A 98 -7.35 -15.84 -29.39
C ARG A 98 -8.79 -15.84 -29.92
N PRO A 99 -9.03 -15.77 -31.24
CA PRO A 99 -10.36 -16.06 -31.77
C PRO A 99 -10.66 -17.53 -31.48
N LYS A 100 -11.84 -17.79 -30.91
CA LYS A 100 -12.40 -19.13 -30.79
C LYS A 100 -12.64 -19.62 -32.22
N VAL A 101 -11.77 -20.48 -32.74
CA VAL A 101 -11.98 -21.14 -34.04
C VAL A 101 -13.24 -22.01 -33.89
N SER A 102 -14.35 -21.52 -34.42
CA SER A 102 -15.58 -22.30 -34.57
C SER A 102 -15.32 -23.34 -35.65
N ARG A 103 -15.00 -24.57 -35.22
CA ARG A 103 -15.11 -25.74 -36.10
C ARG A 103 -16.61 -25.95 -36.33
N ASN A 104 -17.05 -25.64 -37.55
CA ASN A 104 -18.37 -26.01 -38.03
C ASN A 104 -18.26 -27.40 -38.66
N ASP A 105 -19.16 -28.29 -38.28
CA ASP A 105 -19.44 -29.58 -38.94
C ASP A 105 -19.83 -29.39 -40.42
#